data_AF-A0A8T3T1Q6-F1
#
_entry.id   AF-A0A8T3T1Q6-F1
#
_cell.length_a   1.000
_cell.length_b   1.000
_cell.length_c   1.000
_cell.angle_alpha   90.00
_cell.angle_beta   90.00
_cell.angle_gamma   90.00
#
_symmetry.space_group_name_H-M   'P 1'
#
loop_
_entity.id
_entity.type
_entity.pdbx_description
1 polymer ?
#
loop_
_entity_poly.entity_id
_entity_poly.type
_entity_poly.pdbx_seq_one_letter_code
_entity_poly.pdbx_strand_id
1 'polypeptide(L)'
;MLALREVPDLPDPHLQPPQIAESGDPFASLRIAHLLARIPRGEPVRLRDIVDRLNAEYVDWSFSRPVVVDALLQLQVNWMSDYRNREGIVVGEDASGPTVTIEESSRVDPWIVRQVQRLAADCHARLRTFAVEEGALP
;
A
#
# COMPACT_ATOMS: atom_id res chain seq x y z
N MET A 1 16.79 -5.13 8.46
CA MET A 1 16.49 -3.99 7.57
C MET A 1 15.85 -4.55 6.31
N LEU A 2 14.60 -4.19 6.00
CA LEU A 2 13.89 -4.71 4.82
C LEU A 2 14.57 -4.22 3.53
N ALA A 3 14.93 -5.13 2.63
CA ALA A 3 15.49 -4.79 1.32
C ALA A 3 14.36 -4.34 0.38
N LEU A 4 14.59 -3.26 -0.38
CA LEU A 4 13.61 -2.73 -1.34
C LEU A 4 14.12 -2.91 -2.76
N ARG A 5 13.23 -3.30 -3.67
CA ARG A 5 13.45 -3.37 -5.12
C ARG A 5 13.09 -2.03 -5.77
N GLU A 6 13.78 -1.67 -6.84
CA GLU A 6 13.37 -0.57 -7.71
C GLU A 6 12.19 -1.00 -8.60
N VAL A 7 11.20 -0.12 -8.75
CA VAL A 7 10.03 -0.34 -9.60
C VAL A 7 9.80 0.92 -10.43
N PRO A 8 9.91 0.87 -11.77
CA PRO A 8 9.66 2.04 -12.62
C PRO A 8 8.18 2.47 -12.53
N ASP A 9 7.94 3.76 -12.78
CA ASP A 9 6.61 4.39 -12.88
C ASP A 9 5.78 4.43 -11.57
N LEU A 10 6.40 4.23 -10.41
CA LEU A 10 5.74 4.50 -9.13
C LEU A 10 5.51 6.02 -8.95
N PRO A 11 4.28 6.48 -8.69
CA PRO A 11 4.00 7.88 -8.40
C PRO A 11 4.53 8.27 -7.01
N ASP A 12 4.79 9.58 -6.82
CA ASP A 12 5.27 10.14 -5.56
C ASP A 12 4.26 9.90 -4.41
N PRO A 13 4.64 9.19 -3.34
CA PRO A 13 3.77 8.95 -2.19
C PRO A 13 3.67 10.15 -1.23
N HIS A 14 4.48 11.21 -1.36
CA HIS A 14 4.49 12.39 -0.47
C HIS A 14 3.39 13.41 -0.78
N LEU A 15 2.15 12.92 -0.78
CA LEU A 15 0.96 13.75 -0.85
C LEU A 15 0.49 14.08 0.59
N GLN A 16 0.55 15.36 1.02
CA GLN A 16 -0.17 15.96 2.19
C GLN A 16 0.48 15.90 3.62
N PRO A 17 0.05 16.78 4.58
CA PRO A 17 0.69 16.99 5.90
C PRO A 17 0.43 15.85 6.93
N PRO A 18 1.04 15.87 8.13
CA PRO A 18 1.13 14.74 9.06
C PRO A 18 -0.22 14.13 9.48
N GLN A 19 -0.34 12.80 9.50
CA GLN A 19 -1.62 12.07 9.65
C GLN A 19 -1.51 10.74 10.42
N ILE A 20 -2.57 10.41 11.17
CA ILE A 20 -2.77 9.05 11.70
C ILE A 20 -3.35 8.21 10.57
N ALA A 21 -2.73 7.06 10.26
CA ALA A 21 -3.22 6.19 9.21
C ALA A 21 -4.53 5.49 9.65
N GLU A 22 -5.53 5.52 8.79
CA GLU A 22 -6.84 4.89 9.03
C GLU A 22 -7.16 3.83 7.96
N SER A 23 -7.92 2.81 8.35
CA SER A 23 -8.37 1.78 7.40
C SER A 23 -9.35 2.38 6.39
N GLY A 24 -9.14 2.09 5.10
CA GLY A 24 -9.97 2.64 4.02
C GLY A 24 -9.60 4.06 3.58
N ASP A 25 -8.67 4.73 4.28
CA ASP A 25 -8.14 6.01 3.82
C ASP A 25 -7.23 5.80 2.58
N PRO A 26 -7.49 6.48 1.45
CA PRO A 26 -6.66 6.36 0.25
C PRO A 26 -5.22 6.84 0.46
N PHE A 27 -4.97 7.82 1.36
CA PHE A 27 -3.60 8.35 1.58
C PHE A 27 -2.72 7.33 2.33
N ALA A 28 -3.26 6.67 3.35
CA ALA A 28 -2.60 5.55 4.02
C ALA A 28 -2.41 4.36 3.07
N SER A 29 -3.47 3.99 2.35
CA SER A 29 -3.47 2.86 1.41
C SER A 29 -2.44 3.04 0.29
N LEU A 30 -2.28 4.26 -0.23
CA LEU A 30 -1.30 4.60 -1.25
C LEU A 30 0.13 4.31 -0.77
N ARG A 31 0.49 4.77 0.42
CA ARG A 31 1.83 4.57 1.02
C ARG A 31 2.12 3.09 1.27
N ILE A 32 1.11 2.35 1.74
CA ILE A 32 1.21 0.90 1.96
C ILE A 32 1.43 0.18 0.62
N ALA A 33 0.59 0.45 -0.39
CA ALA A 33 0.73 -0.16 -1.72
C ALA A 33 2.06 0.19 -2.39
N HIS A 34 2.54 1.43 -2.22
CA HIS A 34 3.84 1.88 -2.72
C HIS A 34 5.01 1.14 -2.07
N LEU A 35 4.96 0.87 -0.75
CA LEU A 35 5.95 0.02 -0.11
C LEU A 35 5.86 -1.43 -0.59
N LEU A 36 4.65 -2.00 -0.70
CA LEU A 36 4.44 -3.38 -1.14
C LEU A 36 4.91 -3.62 -2.58
N ALA A 37 4.82 -2.64 -3.47
CA ALA A 37 5.38 -2.75 -4.81
C ALA A 37 6.90 -3.05 -4.79
N ARG A 38 7.59 -2.57 -3.75
CA ARG A 38 9.05 -2.63 -3.60
C ARG A 38 9.54 -3.75 -2.69
N ILE A 39 8.69 -4.48 -1.98
CA ILE A 39 9.15 -5.60 -1.13
C ILE A 39 9.61 -6.80 -1.98
N PRO A 40 10.44 -7.71 -1.44
CA PRO A 40 10.80 -8.97 -2.12
C PRO A 40 9.56 -9.80 -2.52
N ARG A 41 9.72 -10.59 -3.58
CA ARG A 41 8.70 -11.52 -4.09
C ARG A 41 9.12 -12.96 -3.82
N GLY A 42 8.14 -13.88 -3.89
CA GLY A 42 8.35 -15.30 -3.68
C GLY A 42 8.67 -15.71 -2.25
N GLU A 43 8.91 -14.75 -1.34
CA GLU A 43 9.26 -15.01 0.05
C GLU A 43 8.32 -14.28 1.03
N PRO A 44 8.06 -14.88 2.21
CA PRO A 44 7.24 -14.25 3.23
C PRO A 44 7.98 -13.07 3.89
N VAL A 45 7.34 -11.90 3.87
CA VAL A 45 7.80 -10.69 4.55
C VAL A 45 6.94 -10.44 5.78
N ARG A 46 7.57 -10.10 6.91
CA ARG A 46 6.85 -9.85 8.17
C ARG A 46 6.04 -8.56 8.11
N LEU A 47 4.81 -8.62 8.60
CA LEU A 47 4.00 -7.40 8.75
C LEU A 47 4.61 -6.40 9.73
N ARG A 48 5.33 -6.87 10.77
CA ARG A 48 6.05 -5.97 11.69
C ARG A 48 7.12 -5.15 10.94
N ASP A 49 7.88 -5.80 10.05
CA ASP A 49 8.99 -5.16 9.35
C ASP A 49 8.46 -4.15 8.31
N ILE A 50 7.28 -4.42 7.75
CA ILE A 50 6.53 -3.50 6.88
C ILE A 50 6.07 -2.28 7.68
N VAL A 51 5.44 -2.49 8.85
CA VAL A 51 5.00 -1.39 9.73
C VAL A 51 6.18 -0.53 10.18
N ASP A 52 7.27 -1.15 10.62
CA ASP A 52 8.48 -0.44 11.03
C ASP A 52 9.08 0.37 9.88
N ARG A 53 9.08 -0.18 8.66
CA ARG A 53 9.55 0.53 7.47
C ARG A 53 8.64 1.71 7.12
N LEU A 54 7.31 1.54 7.15
CA LEU A 54 6.37 2.64 6.88
C LEU A 54 6.57 3.80 7.84
N ASN A 55 6.65 3.52 9.15
CA ASN A 55 6.85 4.56 10.16
C ASN A 55 8.25 5.20 10.09
N ALA A 56 9.25 4.50 9.56
CA ALA A 56 10.59 5.06 9.33
C ALA A 56 10.68 5.91 8.05
N GLU A 57 9.94 5.55 6.99
CA GLU A 57 9.94 6.24 5.70
C GLU A 57 9.03 7.49 5.72
N TYR A 58 7.90 7.41 6.42
CA TYR A 58 6.91 8.49 6.54
C TYR A 58 6.83 8.95 7.99
N VAL A 59 7.81 9.74 8.43
CA VAL A 59 7.95 10.21 9.83
C VAL A 59 6.80 11.12 10.30
N ASP A 60 6.05 11.66 9.36
CA ASP A 60 4.82 12.43 9.55
C ASP A 60 3.57 11.55 9.67
N TRP A 61 3.72 10.22 9.58
CA TRP A 61 2.63 9.25 9.66
C TRP A 61 2.81 8.25 10.79
N SER A 62 1.69 7.77 11.33
CA SER A 62 1.65 6.65 12.29
C SER A 62 0.83 5.50 11.72
N PHE A 63 1.52 4.43 11.32
CA PHE A 63 0.91 3.20 10.81
C PHE A 63 0.82 2.14 11.90
N SER A 64 -0.38 1.58 12.07
CA SER A 64 -0.62 0.42 12.94
C SER A 64 -0.73 -0.87 12.12
N ARG A 65 -0.52 -2.02 12.78
CA ARG A 65 -0.66 -3.33 12.12
C ARG A 65 -2.05 -3.57 11.52
N PRO A 66 -3.18 -3.27 12.21
CA PRO A 66 -4.51 -3.45 11.62
C PRO A 66 -4.70 -2.70 10.30
N VAL A 67 -4.24 -1.45 10.21
CA VAL A 67 -4.36 -0.65 8.98
C VAL A 67 -3.60 -1.28 7.81
N VAL A 68 -2.40 -1.81 8.07
CA VAL A 68 -1.61 -2.53 7.05
C VAL A 68 -2.30 -3.82 6.62
N VAL A 69 -2.90 -4.57 7.56
CA VAL A 69 -3.67 -5.79 7.26
C VAL A 69 -4.87 -5.47 6.38
N ASP A 70 -5.63 -4.44 6.70
CA ASP A 70 -6.84 -4.08 5.94
C ASP A 70 -6.49 -3.68 4.50
N ALA A 71 -5.43 -2.90 4.31
CA ALA A 71 -4.93 -2.56 2.98
C ALA A 71 -4.46 -3.80 2.20
N LEU A 72 -3.77 -4.75 2.85
CA LEU A 72 -3.36 -6.02 2.25
C LEU A 72 -4.56 -6.87 1.81
N LEU A 73 -5.57 -6.98 2.66
CA LEU A 73 -6.81 -7.70 2.35
C LEU A 73 -7.54 -7.05 1.17
N GLN A 74 -7.60 -5.71 1.13
CA GLN A 74 -8.20 -5.01 0.01
C GLN A 74 -7.44 -5.26 -1.31
N LEU A 75 -6.11 -5.27 -1.28
CA LEU A 75 -5.29 -5.61 -2.45
C LEU A 75 -5.52 -7.07 -2.89
N GLN A 76 -5.64 -8.02 -1.95
CA GLN A 76 -5.98 -9.40 -2.27
C GLN A 76 -7.37 -9.51 -2.93
N VAL A 77 -8.36 -8.76 -2.45
CA VAL A 77 -9.70 -8.69 -3.07
C VAL A 77 -9.62 -8.14 -4.49
N ASN A 78 -8.89 -7.06 -4.70
CA ASN A 78 -8.71 -6.47 -6.04
C ASN A 78 -8.04 -7.47 -6.99
N TRP A 79 -7.04 -8.22 -6.50
CA TRP A 79 -6.36 -9.23 -7.30
C TRP A 79 -7.31 -10.37 -7.69
N MET A 80 -8.10 -10.88 -6.74
CA MET A 80 -9.13 -11.90 -7.02
C MET A 80 -10.14 -11.42 -8.06
N SER A 81 -10.52 -10.14 -8.03
CA SER A 81 -11.43 -9.56 -9.04
C SER A 81 -10.79 -9.56 -10.43
N ASP A 82 -9.52 -9.18 -10.54
CA ASP A 82 -8.82 -9.01 -11.82
C ASP A 82 -8.36 -10.35 -12.45
N TYR A 83 -7.91 -11.30 -11.63
CA TYR A 83 -7.29 -12.55 -12.09
C TYR A 83 -8.00 -13.83 -11.66
N ARG A 84 -9.07 -13.76 -10.85
CA ARG A 84 -9.87 -14.90 -10.38
C ARG A 84 -9.09 -15.96 -9.60
N ASN A 85 -7.98 -15.59 -8.96
CA ASN A 85 -7.22 -16.43 -8.05
C ASN A 85 -6.72 -15.62 -6.84
N ARG A 86 -6.10 -16.28 -5.85
CA ARG A 86 -5.60 -15.63 -4.61
C ARG A 86 -4.07 -15.53 -4.55
N GLU A 87 -3.37 -15.96 -5.59
CA GLU A 87 -1.93 -16.24 -5.54
C GLU A 87 -1.09 -14.96 -5.48
N GLY A 88 -1.60 -13.84 -6.02
CA GLY A 88 -0.86 -12.59 -6.17
C GLY A 88 -0.36 -11.98 -4.87
N ILE A 89 -1.23 -11.90 -3.86
CA ILE A 89 -0.92 -11.34 -2.54
C ILE A 89 -1.54 -12.25 -1.48
N VAL A 90 -0.70 -12.91 -0.71
CA VAL A 90 -1.12 -13.89 0.30
C VAL A 90 -0.73 -13.39 1.67
N VAL A 91 -1.72 -13.13 2.53
CA VAL A 91 -1.52 -12.92 3.95
C VAL A 91 -1.45 -14.29 4.62
N GLY A 92 -0.40 -14.51 5.42
CA GLY A 92 -0.15 -15.75 6.13
C GLY A 92 0.37 -15.51 7.54
N GLU A 93 0.87 -16.56 8.15
CA GLU A 93 1.47 -16.54 9.48
C GLU A 93 2.60 -17.57 9.53
N ASP A 94 3.61 -17.30 10.35
CA ASP A 94 4.57 -18.32 10.76
C ASP A 94 4.87 -18.19 12.26
N ALA A 95 5.84 -18.96 12.78
CA ALA A 95 6.28 -18.95 14.19
C ALA A 95 6.56 -17.57 14.83
N SER A 96 6.91 -16.53 14.07
CA SER A 96 7.12 -15.16 14.63
C SER A 96 5.98 -14.17 14.31
N GLY A 97 4.84 -14.65 13.83
CA GLY A 97 3.63 -13.87 13.58
C GLY A 97 3.31 -13.64 12.09
N PRO A 98 2.41 -12.69 11.79
CA PRO A 98 1.80 -12.56 10.47
C PRO A 98 2.79 -12.10 9.39
N THR A 99 2.60 -12.64 8.19
CA THR A 99 3.42 -12.40 6.99
C THR A 99 2.56 -12.03 5.79
N VAL A 100 3.19 -11.42 4.79
CA VAL A 100 2.66 -11.28 3.44
C VAL A 100 3.68 -11.86 2.46
N THR A 101 3.20 -12.65 1.51
CA THR A 101 3.98 -13.11 0.36
C THR A 101 3.39 -12.51 -0.90
N ILE A 102 4.25 -11.91 -1.72
CA ILE A 102 3.90 -11.42 -3.05
C ILE A 102 4.32 -12.48 -4.08
N GLU A 103 3.44 -12.84 -5.00
CA GLU A 103 3.70 -13.86 -6.02
C GLU A 103 4.96 -13.54 -6.84
N GLU A 104 5.80 -14.54 -7.08
CA GLU A 104 6.95 -14.43 -7.99
C GLU A 104 6.48 -14.54 -9.44
N SER A 105 5.78 -13.51 -9.93
CA SER A 105 5.35 -13.46 -11.32
C SER A 105 5.46 -12.08 -11.94
N SER A 106 5.62 -12.06 -13.26
CA SER A 106 5.71 -10.85 -14.07
C SER A 106 4.40 -10.07 -14.16
N ARG A 107 3.27 -10.65 -13.70
CA ARG A 107 1.95 -9.98 -13.71
C ARG A 107 1.78 -9.03 -12.54
N VAL A 108 2.48 -9.28 -11.43
CA VAL A 108 2.34 -8.52 -10.19
C VAL A 108 2.75 -7.06 -10.38
N ASP A 109 3.90 -6.79 -11.01
CA ASP A 109 4.41 -5.43 -11.20
C ASP A 109 3.43 -4.49 -11.92
N PRO A 110 3.02 -4.79 -13.17
CA PRO A 110 2.10 -3.91 -13.85
C PRO A 110 0.75 -3.83 -13.13
N TRP A 111 0.35 -4.86 -12.38
CA TRP A 111 -0.89 -4.84 -11.61
C TRP A 111 -0.82 -3.94 -10.37
N ILE A 112 0.26 -4.03 -9.57
CA ILE A 112 0.42 -3.21 -8.36
C ILE A 112 0.66 -1.76 -8.70
N VAL A 113 1.41 -1.46 -9.77
CA VAL A 113 1.56 -0.09 -10.30
C VAL A 113 0.20 0.50 -10.64
N ARG A 114 -0.69 -0.26 -11.30
CA ARG A 114 -2.07 0.20 -11.54
C ARG A 114 -2.87 0.42 -10.25
N GLN A 115 -2.68 -0.38 -9.20
CA GLN A 115 -3.32 -0.12 -7.90
C GLN A 115 -2.85 1.20 -7.30
N VAL A 116 -1.53 1.43 -7.30
CA VAL A 116 -0.93 2.65 -6.76
C VAL A 116 -1.39 3.87 -7.55
N GLN A 117 -1.47 3.79 -8.88
CA GLN A 117 -2.02 4.86 -9.73
C GLN A 117 -3.49 5.16 -9.43
N ARG A 118 -4.33 4.13 -9.21
CA ARG A 118 -5.72 4.31 -8.81
C ARG A 118 -5.83 5.02 -7.46
N LEU A 119 -5.07 4.57 -6.46
CA LEU A 119 -5.03 5.18 -5.13
C LEU A 119 -4.54 6.64 -5.19
N ALA A 120 -3.56 6.95 -6.03
CA ALA A 120 -3.10 8.32 -6.24
C ALA A 120 -4.20 9.20 -6.83
N ALA A 121 -4.97 8.68 -7.80
CA ALA A 121 -6.12 9.39 -8.34
C ALA A 121 -7.20 9.63 -7.28
N ASP A 122 -7.48 8.66 -6.41
CA ASP A 122 -8.42 8.79 -5.30
C ASP A 122 -7.96 9.84 -4.28
N CYS A 123 -6.66 9.86 -3.95
CA CYS A 123 -6.04 10.90 -3.12
C CYS A 123 -6.29 12.28 -3.73
N HIS A 124 -5.93 12.49 -5.01
CA HIS A 124 -6.14 13.76 -5.69
C HIS A 124 -7.61 14.18 -5.74
N ALA A 125 -8.53 13.24 -5.94
CA ALA A 125 -9.96 13.52 -5.89
C ALA A 125 -10.38 14.03 -4.51
N ARG A 126 -9.92 13.39 -3.43
CA ARG A 126 -10.23 13.80 -2.05
C ARG A 126 -9.69 15.20 -1.73
N LEU A 127 -8.48 15.52 -2.20
CA LEU A 127 -7.89 16.85 -2.02
C LEU A 127 -8.64 17.94 -2.76
N ARG A 128 -9.11 17.64 -3.97
CA ARG A 128 -9.93 18.57 -4.73
C ARG A 128 -11.25 18.83 -4.02
N THR A 129 -11.92 17.79 -3.54
CA THR A 129 -13.17 17.94 -2.76
C THR A 129 -12.94 18.83 -1.54
N PHE A 130 -11.88 18.57 -0.78
CA PHE A 130 -11.53 19.39 0.39
C PHE A 130 -11.28 20.86 0.01
N ALA A 131 -10.51 21.10 -1.06
CA ALA A 131 -10.23 22.46 -1.51
C ALA A 131 -11.48 23.22 -1.99
N VAL A 132 -12.46 22.52 -2.57
CA VAL A 132 -13.77 23.09 -2.93
C VAL A 132 -14.58 23.42 -1.66
N GLU A 133 -14.66 22.49 -0.70
CA GLU A 133 -15.38 22.68 0.57
C GLU A 133 -14.84 23.86 1.39
N GLU A 134 -13.52 24.05 1.40
CA GLU A 134 -12.84 25.16 2.07
C GLU A 134 -12.82 26.46 1.25
N GLY A 135 -13.42 26.49 0.05
CA GLY A 135 -13.49 27.67 -0.81
C GLY A 135 -12.14 28.08 -1.44
N ALA A 136 -11.15 27.20 -1.43
CA ALA A 136 -9.84 27.40 -2.06
C ALA A 136 -9.87 27.16 -3.58
N LEU A 137 -10.87 26.43 -4.08
CA LEU A 137 -11.19 26.28 -5.49
C LEU A 137 -12.66 26.66 -5.74
N PRO A 138 -12.98 27.31 -6.88
CA PRO A 138 -14.36 27.65 -7.25
C PRO A 138 -15.20 26.43 -7.62
#